data_AF-A0A1H0WXW1-F1
#
_entry.id   AF-A0A1H0WXW1-F1
#
_cell.length_a   1.000
_cell.length_b   1.000
_cell.length_c   1.000
_cell.angle_alpha   90.00
_cell.angle_beta   90.00
_cell.angle_gamma   90.00
#
_symmetry.space_group_name_H-M   'P 1'
#
loop_
_entity.id
_entity.type
_entity.pdbx_description
1 polymer ?
#
loop_
_entity_poly.entity_id
_entity_poly.type
_entity_poly.pdbx_seq_one_letter_code
_entity_poly.pdbx_strand_id
1 'polypeptide(L)' 'DVVKEALRLNAAAVILAHNHPSGNRTPSDTDRQLTERLRSALGLVDVRTLDHFIVAGSRTVSMAMQGWR' A
#
# COMPACT_ATOMS: atom_id res chain seq x y z
N ASP A 1 -2.25 14.22 -0.68
CA ASP A 1 -3.15 13.08 -0.40
C ASP A 1 -3.15 12.08 -1.54
N VAL A 2 -3.07 10.78 -1.21
CA VAL A 2 -2.98 9.67 -2.18
C VAL A 2 -4.18 9.65 -3.13
N VAL A 3 -5.41 9.80 -2.62
CA VAL A 3 -6.64 9.77 -3.44
C VAL A 3 -6.69 10.90 -4.46
N LYS A 4 -6.35 12.13 -4.03
CA LYS A 4 -6.31 13.30 -4.92
C LYS A 4 -5.32 13.10 -6.06
N GLU A 5 -4.16 12.51 -5.76
CA GLU A 5 -3.13 12.26 -6.77
C GLU A 5 -3.54 11.15 -7.75
N ALA A 6 -4.16 10.08 -7.26
CA ALA A 6 -4.70 9.03 -8.12
C ALA A 6 -5.74 9.58 -9.11
N LEU A 7 -6.65 10.44 -8.64
CA LEU A 7 -7.64 11.11 -9.50
C LEU A 7 -6.96 12.07 -10.49
N ARG A 8 -6.00 12.89 -10.03
CA ARG A 8 -5.26 13.83 -10.88
C ARG A 8 -4.54 13.13 -12.04
N LEU A 9 -4.06 11.92 -11.80
CA LEU A 9 -3.36 11.11 -12.79
C LEU A 9 -4.27 10.19 -13.61
N ASN A 10 -5.60 10.21 -13.37
CA ASN A 10 -6.55 9.24 -13.94
C ASN A 10 -6.10 7.78 -13.74
N ALA A 11 -5.56 7.49 -12.56
CA ALA A 11 -4.98 6.19 -12.27
C ALA A 11 -6.08 5.11 -12.17
N ALA A 12 -6.01 4.06 -12.98
CA ALA A 12 -6.91 2.91 -12.88
C ALA A 12 -6.58 2.00 -11.68
N ALA A 13 -5.37 2.11 -11.16
CA ALA A 13 -4.86 1.32 -10.05
C ALA A 13 -3.59 1.95 -9.47
N VAL A 14 -3.24 1.58 -8.23
CA VAL A 14 -2.01 1.98 -7.55
C VAL A 14 -1.30 0.78 -6.91
N ILE A 15 0.01 0.94 -6.73
CA ILE A 15 0.83 0.12 -5.84
C ILE A 15 1.38 1.07 -4.78
N LEU A 16 1.27 0.67 -3.52
CA LEU A 16 1.81 1.41 -2.40
C LEU A 16 3.18 0.83 -2.02
N ALA A 17 4.08 1.68 -1.51
CA ALA A 17 5.32 1.21 -0.93
C ALA A 17 5.77 2.12 0.20
N HIS A 18 6.33 1.54 1.25
CA HIS A 18 7.06 2.28 2.27
C HIS A 18 8.30 1.50 2.73
N ASN A 19 9.23 2.24 3.32
CA ASN A 19 10.50 1.67 3.78
C ASN A 19 10.42 1.31 5.25
N HIS A 20 11.03 0.18 5.63
CA HIS A 20 11.40 -0.15 7.00
C HIS A 20 12.91 0.00 7.18
N PRO A 21 13.41 1.18 7.63
CA PRO A 21 14.85 1.41 7.83
C PRO A 21 15.47 0.46 8.86
N SER A 22 14.67 -0.09 9.77
CA SER A 22 15.08 -1.10 10.75
C SER A 22 15.48 -2.44 10.13
N GLY A 23 15.15 -2.67 8.85
CA GLY A 23 15.33 -3.96 8.18
C GLY A 23 14.29 -5.02 8.58
N ASN A 24 13.35 -4.69 9.49
CA ASN A 24 12.25 -5.58 9.82
C ASN A 24 11.26 -5.66 8.65
N ARG A 25 10.86 -6.88 8.29
CA ARG A 25 9.96 -7.13 7.15
C ARG A 25 8.53 -7.42 7.57
N THR A 26 8.31 -7.58 8.87
CA THR A 26 6.98 -7.87 9.41
C THR A 26 6.13 -6.60 9.33
N PRO A 27 4.96 -6.64 8.67
CA PRO A 27 4.03 -5.54 8.71
C PRO A 27 3.61 -5.27 10.16
N SER A 28 3.77 -4.03 10.60
CA SER A 28 3.22 -3.54 11.85
C SER A 28 1.70 -3.44 11.77
N ASP A 29 1.04 -3.27 12.91
CA ASP A 29 -0.40 -3.00 12.94
C ASP A 29 -0.76 -1.67 12.28
N THR A 30 0.15 -0.69 12.31
CA THR A 30 -0.01 0.58 11.60
C THR A 30 0.01 0.39 10.09
N ASP A 31 0.89 -0.47 9.56
CA ASP A 31 0.96 -0.75 8.13
C ASP A 31 -0.32 -1.41 7.62
N ARG A 32 -0.86 -2.36 8.41
CA ARG A 32 -2.12 -3.04 8.11
C ARG A 32 -3.29 -2.06 8.09
N GLN A 33 -3.41 -1.24 9.13
CA GLN A 33 -4.45 -0.21 9.21
C GLN A 33 -4.34 0.82 8.08
N LEU A 34 -3.12 1.22 7.72
CA LEU A 34 -2.89 2.14 6.61
C LEU A 34 -3.31 1.52 5.27
N THR A 35 -2.94 0.26 5.04
CA THR A 35 -3.32 -0.50 3.83
C THR A 35 -4.84 -0.51 3.68
N GLU A 36 -5.56 -0.88 4.74
CA GLU A 36 -7.03 -0.94 4.71
C GLU A 36 -7.68 0.42 4.50
N ARG A 37 -7.16 1.47 5.16
CA ARG A 37 -7.68 2.83 4.99
C ARG A 37 -7.49 3.33 3.56
N LEU A 38 -6.30 3.12 2.98
CA LEU A 38 -6.01 3.56 1.62
C LEU A 38 -6.82 2.77 0.60
N ARG A 39 -6.90 1.45 0.75
CA ARG A 39 -7.76 0.60 -0.08
C ARG A 39 -9.21 1.04 -0.05
N SER A 40 -9.76 1.25 1.14
CA SER A 40 -11.15 1.70 1.29
C SER A 40 -11.37 3.05 0.63
N ALA A 41 -10.47 4.02 0.84
CA ALA A 41 -10.61 5.36 0.29
C ALA A 41 -10.44 5.41 -1.24
N LEU A 42 -9.49 4.65 -1.79
CA LEU A 42 -9.28 4.55 -3.24
C LEU A 42 -10.43 3.80 -3.93
N GLY A 43 -11.01 2.80 -3.25
CA GLY A 43 -12.17 2.07 -3.75
C GLY A 43 -13.43 2.92 -3.90
N LEU A 44 -13.59 4.01 -3.12
CA LEU A 44 -14.72 4.96 -3.28
C LEU A 44 -14.69 5.72 -4.61
N VAL A 45 -13.55 5.73 -5.29
CA VAL A 45 -13.33 6.43 -6.57
C VAL A 45 -12.86 5.46 -7.66
N ASP A 46 -13.20 4.18 -7.53
CA ASP A 46 -12.90 3.11 -8.48
C ASP A 46 -11.40 2.93 -8.81
N VAL A 47 -10.51 3.33 -7.90
CA VAL A 47 -9.07 3.10 -8.02
C VAL A 47 -8.69 1.85 -7.23
N ARG A 48 -8.14 0.85 -7.93
CA ARG A 48 -7.73 -0.41 -7.30
C ARG A 48 -6.39 -0.28 -6.59
N THR A 49 -6.28 -0.79 -5.37
CA THR A 49 -4.97 -1.03 -4.72
C THR A 49 -4.50 -2.43 -5.09
N LEU A 50 -3.43 -2.55 -5.88
CA LEU A 50 -2.93 -3.85 -6.35
C LEU A 50 -2.06 -4.55 -5.32
N ASP A 51 -1.23 -3.78 -4.62
CA ASP A 51 -0.35 -4.28 -3.57
C ASP A 51 0.13 -3.13 -2.68
N HIS A 52 0.70 -3.50 -1.54
CA HIS A 52 1.48 -2.64 -0.67
C HIS A 52 2.79 -3.33 -0.32
N PHE A 53 3.91 -2.71 -0.73
CA PHE A 53 5.24 -3.23 -0.48
C PHE A 53 5.91 -2.61 0.75
N ILE A 54 6.50 -3.47 1.58
CA ILE A 54 7.44 -3.08 2.63
C ILE A 54 8.85 -3.31 2.09
N VAL A 55 9.64 -2.26 1.95
CA VAL A 55 11.03 -2.31 1.50
C VAL A 55 11.96 -2.22 2.71
N ALA A 56 12.62 -3.32 3.05
CA ALA A 56 13.45 -3.48 4.24
C ALA A 56 14.90 -3.81 3.84
N GLY A 57 15.62 -2.79 3.35
CA GLY A 57 16.97 -2.94 2.80
C GLY A 57 16.94 -3.68 1.46
N SER A 58 17.72 -4.76 1.34
CA SER A 58 17.79 -5.58 0.11
C SER A 58 16.63 -6.56 -0.06
N ARG A 59 15.61 -6.48 0.80
CA ARG A 59 14.47 -7.40 0.79
C ARG A 59 13.16 -6.64 0.80
N THR A 60 12.18 -7.21 0.12
CA THR A 60 10.86 -6.61 -0.06
C THR A 60 9.78 -7.63 0.30
N VAL A 61 8.71 -7.18 0.95
CA VAL A 61 7.53 -7.98 1.26
C VAL A 61 6.31 -7.40 0.56
N SER A 62 5.58 -8.25 -0.16
CA SER A 62 4.23 -7.95 -0.65
C SER A 62 3.23 -8.23 0.46
N MET A 63 2.46 -7.21 0.85
CA MET A 63 1.36 -7.38 1.81
C MET A 63 0.21 -8.18 1.19
N ALA A 64 -0.05 -8.03 -0.12
CA ALA A 64 -1.07 -8.82 -0.82
C ALA A 64 -0.74 -10.32 -0.84
N MET A 65 0.53 -10.70 -1.00
CA MET A 65 0.98 -12.10 -0.90
C MET A 65 0.85 -12.66 0.52
N GLN A 66 0.87 -11.80 1.53
CA GLN A 66 0.64 -12.16 2.93
C GLN A 66 -0.84 -12.15 3.33
N GLY A 67 -1.76 -11.92 2.39
CA GLY A 67 -3.21 -11.96 2.62
C GLY A 67 -3.87 -10.61 2.92
N TRP A 68 -3.13 -9.50 2.84
CA TRP A 68 -3.65 -8.15 3.06
C TRP A 68 -4.02 -7.50 1.73
N ARG A 69 -5.27 -7.70 1.27
CA ARG A 69 -5.77 -7.24 -0.04
C ARG A 69 -6.96 -6.31 0.05
#